data_AF-A0A2S9FXS1-F1
#
_entry.id   AF-A0A2S9FXS1-F1
#
_cell.length_a   1.000
_cell.length_b   1.000
_cell.length_c   1.000
_cell.angle_alpha   90.00
_cell.angle_beta   90.00
_cell.angle_gamma   90.00
#
_symmetry.space_group_name_H-M   'P 1'
#
loop_
_entity.id
_entity.type
_entity.pdbx_description
1 polymer ?
#
loop_
_entity_poly.entity_id
_entity_poly.type
_entity_poly.pdbx_seq_one_letter_code
_entity_poly.pdbx_strand_id
1 'polypeptide(L)' 'MPKEQSPGKPTTRRYTPEEKASAGRMVRALRDELGTDHGTVQRVARQLGYGIESVRSWVRQADIDD' A
#
# COMPACT_ATOMS: atom_id res chain seq x y z
N MET A 1 5.81 0.17 25.81
CA MET A 1 5.70 -1.16 25.15
C MET A 1 6.30 -1.07 23.75
N PRO A 2 7.36 -1.81 23.41
CA PRO A 2 7.65 -2.15 22.02
C PRO A 2 6.99 -3.50 21.71
N LYS A 3 6.06 -3.50 20.74
CA LYS A 3 5.32 -4.70 20.35
C LYS A 3 6.27 -5.69 19.69
N GLU A 4 6.35 -6.87 20.30
CA GLU A 4 7.13 -8.03 19.86
C GLU A 4 6.92 -8.34 18.38
N GLN A 5 8.03 -8.48 17.67
CA GLN A 5 8.06 -9.05 16.34
C GLN A 5 8.57 -10.49 16.46
N SER A 6 7.67 -11.46 16.48
CA SER A 6 8.02 -12.88 16.48
C SER A 6 8.84 -13.24 15.22
N PRO A 7 9.88 -14.11 15.34
CA PRO A 7 10.75 -14.47 14.23
C PRO A 7 10.19 -15.68 13.49
N GLY A 8 9.27 -15.44 12.55
CA GLY A 8 8.86 -16.44 11.56
C GLY A 8 9.53 -16.13 10.21
N LYS A 9 10.10 -17.16 9.57
CA LYS A 9 10.78 -17.19 8.25
C LYS A 9 10.61 -15.91 7.38
N PRO A 10 11.71 -15.25 6.95
CA PRO A 10 11.64 -13.97 6.24
C PRO A 10 11.38 -14.18 4.74
N THR A 11 10.14 -14.51 4.36
CA THR A 11 9.75 -14.48 2.94
C THR A 11 8.69 -13.42 2.62
N THR A 12 8.12 -12.77 3.64
CA THR A 12 7.15 -11.69 3.46
C THR A 12 7.70 -10.41 4.08
N ARG A 13 8.13 -9.46 3.23
CA ARG A 13 8.51 -8.12 3.64
C ARG A 13 7.39 -7.52 4.50
N ARG A 14 7.71 -7.12 5.73
CA ARG A 14 6.76 -6.46 6.64
C ARG A 14 6.78 -4.97 6.33
N TYR A 15 5.69 -4.47 5.76
CA TYR A 15 5.52 -3.03 5.49
C TYR A 15 5.03 -2.29 6.74
N THR A 16 5.64 -1.15 7.02
CA THR A 16 5.25 -0.27 8.13
C THR A 16 3.89 0.38 7.85
N PRO A 17 3.15 0.83 8.88
CA PRO A 17 1.91 1.59 8.68
C PRO A 17 2.11 2.83 7.80
N GLU A 18 3.27 3.49 7.92
CA GLU A 18 3.63 4.65 7.13
C GLU A 18 3.85 4.30 5.65
N GLU A 19 4.51 3.18 5.35
CA GLU A 19 4.67 2.68 3.96
C GLU A 19 3.29 2.41 3.33
N LYS A 20 2.39 1.76 4.08
CA LYS A 20 1.02 1.47 3.62
C LYS A 20 0.22 2.74 3.36
N ALA A 21 0.26 3.69 4.30
CA ALA A 21 -0.42 4.97 4.17
C ALA A 21 0.16 5.83 3.04
N SER A 22 1.47 5.79 2.82
CA SER A 22 2.13 6.46 1.68
C SER A 22 1.64 5.91 0.34
N ALA A 23 1.62 4.58 0.20
CA ALA A 23 1.13 3.93 -1.01
C ALA A 23 -0.36 4.25 -1.27
N GLY A 24 -1.20 4.23 -0.22
CA GLY A 24 -2.61 4.61 -0.32
C GLY A 24 -2.81 6.05 -0.80
N ARG A 25 -2.07 7.01 -0.22
CA ARG A 25 -2.11 8.42 -0.63
C ARG A 25 -1.67 8.63 -2.08
N MET A 26 -0.60 7.94 -2.51
CA MET A 26 -0.12 8.04 -3.89
C MET A 26 -1.14 7.50 -4.91
N VAL A 27 -1.83 6.39 -4.60
CA VAL A 27 -2.89 5.87 -5.46
C VAL A 27 -4.05 6.86 -5.55
N ARG A 28 -4.51 7.41 -4.42
CA ARG A 28 -5.61 8.40 -4.42
C ARG A 28 -5.25 9.66 -5.22
N ALA A 29 -4.03 10.18 -5.05
CA ALA A 29 -3.55 11.31 -5.84
C ALA A 29 -3.53 11.03 -7.35
N LEU A 30 -3.09 9.83 -7.76
CA LEU A 30 -3.10 9.45 -9.19
C LEU A 30 -4.51 9.25 -9.75
N ARG A 31 -5.46 8.77 -8.93
CA ARG A 31 -6.86 8.64 -9.34
C ARG A 31 -7.50 10.00 -9.59
N ASP A 32 -7.21 10.98 -8.72
CA ASP A 32 -7.67 12.36 -8.85
C ASP A 32 -7.06 13.03 -10.09
N GLU A 33 -5.75 12.89 -10.30
CA GLU A 33 -5.04 13.48 -11.44
C GLU A 33 -5.47 12.90 -12.79
N LEU A 34 -5.63 11.57 -12.88
CA LEU A 34 -5.95 10.89 -14.14
C LEU A 34 -7.45 10.72 -14.39
N GLY A 35 -8.29 10.96 -13.38
CA GLY A 35 -9.74 10.73 -13.45
C GLY A 35 -10.13 9.26 -13.66
N THR A 36 -9.22 8.31 -13.41
CA THR A 36 -9.46 6.87 -13.61
C THR A 36 -8.88 6.03 -12.49
N ASP A 37 -9.62 5.01 -12.09
CA ASP A 37 -9.17 4.02 -11.11
C ASP A 37 -8.25 2.97 -11.74
N HIS A 38 -8.47 2.68 -13.02
CA HIS A 38 -7.88 1.55 -13.71
C HIS A 38 -6.36 1.71 -13.84
N GLY A 39 -5.62 0.72 -13.34
CA GLY A 39 -4.16 0.65 -13.47
C GLY A 39 -3.36 1.53 -12.50
N THR A 40 -4.00 2.41 -11.73
CA THR A 40 -3.31 3.27 -10.74
C THR A 40 -2.59 2.46 -9.67
N VAL A 41 -3.25 1.44 -9.12
CA VAL A 41 -2.65 0.49 -8.16
C VAL A 41 -1.45 -0.24 -8.74
N GLN A 42 -1.53 -0.70 -9.99
CA GLN A 42 -0.43 -1.39 -10.66
C GLN A 42 0.77 -0.45 -10.85
N ARG A 43 0.51 0.81 -11.25
CA ARG A 43 1.55 1.82 -11.44
C ARG A 43 2.30 2.11 -10.15
N VAL A 44 1.58 2.35 -9.05
CA VAL A 44 2.18 2.59 -7.73
C VAL A 44 2.93 1.37 -7.21
N ALA A 45 2.36 0.18 -7.34
CA ALA A 45 3.02 -1.06 -6.94
C ALA A 45 4.36 -1.26 -7.68
N ARG A 46 4.41 -0.99 -8.99
CA ARG A 46 5.65 -1.06 -9.77
C ARG A 46 6.65 0.03 -9.41
N GLN A 47 6.18 1.25 -9.11
CA GLN A 47 7.04 2.37 -8.71
C GLN A 47 7.70 2.15 -7.35
N LEU A 48 6.98 1.54 -6.40
CA LEU A 48 7.47 1.28 -5.03
C LEU A 48 8.11 -0.11 -4.87
N GLY A 49 8.02 -0.97 -5.88
CA GLY A 49 8.51 -2.36 -5.82
C GLY A 49 7.67 -3.25 -4.90
N TYR A 50 6.38 -2.96 -4.76
CA TYR A 50 5.45 -3.68 -3.91
C TYR A 50 4.56 -4.65 -4.71
N GLY A 51 3.96 -5.61 -4.01
CA GLY A 51 2.95 -6.48 -4.61
C GLY A 51 1.67 -5.69 -4.93
N ILE A 52 1.13 -5.88 -6.14
CA ILE A 52 -0.10 -5.21 -6.60
C ILE A 52 -1.25 -5.44 -5.62
N GLU A 53 -1.46 -6.69 -5.20
CA GLU A 53 -2.54 -7.05 -4.28
C GLU A 53 -2.31 -6.52 -2.86
N SER A 54 -1.05 -6.31 -2.45
CA SER A 54 -0.73 -5.64 -1.18
C SER A 54 -1.16 -4.17 -1.21
N VAL A 55 -0.81 -3.44 -2.27
CA VAL A 55 -1.20 -2.05 -2.44
C VAL A 55 -2.73 -1.93 -2.55
N ARG A 56 -3.39 -2.84 -3.28
CA ARG A 56 -4.87 -2.89 -3.36
C ARG A 56 -5.51 -3.01 -1.98
N SER A 57 -5.00 -3.91 -1.14
CA SER A 57 -5.52 -4.09 0.22
C SER A 57 -5.33 -2.83 1.08
N TRP A 58 -4.20 -2.14 0.96
CA TRP A 58 -3.94 -0.92 1.74
C TRP A 58 -4.78 0.26 1.26
N VAL A 59 -5.02 0.38 -0.04
CA VAL A 59 -5.94 1.39 -0.58
C VAL A 59 -7.35 1.18 -0.02
N ARG A 60 -7.85 -0.07 -0.02
CA ARG A 60 -9.15 -0.39 0.58
C ARG A 60 -9.21 -0.06 2.07
N GLN A 61 -8.12 -0.31 2.81
CA GLN A 61 -8.04 0.06 4.23
C GLN A 61 -8.00 1.58 4.41
N ALA A 62 -7.24 2.30 3.59
CA ALA A 62 -7.16 3.75 3.64
C ALA A 62 -8.50 4.43 3.30
N ASP A 63 -9.31 3.86 2.41
CA ASP A 63 -10.69 4.33 2.14
C ASP A 63 -11.68 4.04 3.29
N ILE A 64 -11.32 3.17 4.26
CA ILE A 64 -12.12 2.91 5.48
C ILE A 64 -11.65 3.79 6.64
N ASP A 65 -10.34 4.06 6.72
CA ASP A 65 -9.73 4.84 7.78
C ASP A 65 -9.93 6.36 7.60
N ASP A 66 -10.34 6.79 6.40
CA ASP A 66 -10.68 8.18 6.00
C ASP A 66 -12.17 8.48 6.17
#